data_AF-A0A5E4VD64-F1
#
_entry.id   AF-A0A5E4VD64-F1
#
_cell.length_a   1.000
_cell.length_b   1.000
_cell.length_c   1.000
_cell.angle_alpha   90.00
_cell.angle_beta   90.00
_cell.angle_gamma   90.00
#
_symmetry.space_group_name_H-M   'P 1'
#
loop_
_entity.id
_entity.type
_entity.pdbx_description
1 polymer ?
#
loop_
_entity_poly.entity_id
_entity_poly.type
_entity_poly.pdbx_seq_one_letter_code
_entity_poly.pdbx_strand_id
1 'polypeptide(L)'
;MKRLYLWSHDLRAAVKDAEAARPVNISPWLFCNREGVGYINEKTGRAGGWESLWRNFMDRVMTETKVTVPFNEHDIRAKVASDAESLGTPAHCWRTLTARPPSASIDARLSG
;
A
#
# COMPACT_ATOMS: atom_id res chain seq x y z
N MET A 1 5.47 -22.90 -11.56
CA MET A 1 6.05 -21.54 -11.66
C MET A 1 5.55 -20.70 -10.49
N LYS A 2 6.42 -20.22 -9.60
CA LYS A 2 6.04 -19.47 -8.38
C LYS A 2 6.04 -17.97 -8.69
N ARG A 3 4.93 -17.28 -8.46
CA ARG A 3 4.83 -15.82 -8.60
C ARG A 3 5.37 -15.17 -7.33
N LEU A 4 6.22 -14.15 -7.49
CA LEU A 4 6.85 -13.43 -6.39
C LEU A 4 6.36 -11.98 -6.41
N TYR A 5 5.67 -11.56 -5.35
CA TYR A 5 5.15 -10.20 -5.21
C TYR A 5 6.15 -9.36 -4.42
N LEU A 6 6.79 -8.40 -5.09
CA LEU A 6 7.67 -7.44 -4.44
C LEU A 6 6.86 -6.26 -3.92
N TRP A 7 7.29 -5.68 -2.79
CA TRP A 7 6.65 -4.46 -2.28
C TRP A 7 6.92 -3.29 -3.21
N SER A 8 5.86 -2.63 -3.65
CA SER A 8 5.93 -1.35 -4.37
C SER A 8 6.51 -0.25 -3.48
N HIS A 9 6.90 0.87 -4.10
CA HIS A 9 7.36 2.04 -3.37
C HIS A 9 6.26 2.57 -2.43
N ASP A 10 5.02 2.62 -2.90
CA ASP A 10 3.88 3.11 -2.12
C ASP A 10 3.55 2.21 -0.93
N LEU A 11 3.64 0.88 -1.10
CA LEU A 11 3.45 -0.05 0.01
C LEU A 11 4.55 0.13 1.07
N ARG A 12 5.80 0.33 0.65
CA ARG A 12 6.91 0.60 1.59
C ARG A 12 6.69 1.91 2.35
N ALA A 13 6.22 2.96 1.67
CA ALA A 13 5.91 4.23 2.30
C ALA A 13 4.79 4.08 3.33
N ALA A 14 3.69 3.42 2.97
CA ALA A 14 2.57 3.17 3.88
C ALA A 14 2.98 2.34 5.12
N VAL A 15 3.87 1.35 4.96
CA VAL A 15 4.42 0.59 6.09
C VAL A 15 5.25 1.48 7.01
N LYS A 16 6.09 2.37 6.48
CA LYS A 16 6.85 3.32 7.29
C LYS A 16 5.95 4.28 8.06
N ASP A 17 4.89 4.78 7.43
CA ASP A 17 3.93 5.65 8.10
C ASP A 17 3.21 4.92 9.26
N ALA A 18 2.86 3.65 9.07
CA ALA A 18 2.31 2.81 10.13
C ALA A 18 3.31 2.56 11.26
N GLU A 19 4.59 2.30 10.94
CA GLU A 19 5.66 2.14 11.92
C GLU A 19 5.93 3.42 12.74
N ALA A 20 5.73 4.59 12.14
CA ALA A 20 5.85 5.87 12.83
C ALA A 20 4.64 6.20 13.72
N ALA A 21 3.44 5.77 13.31
CA ALA A 21 2.20 6.07 14.03
C ALA A 21 1.97 5.16 15.26
N ARG A 22 2.53 3.95 15.26
CA ARG A 22 2.35 3.00 16.38
C ARG A 22 3.08 3.46 17.65
N PRO A 23 2.62 3.07 18.85
CA PRO A 23 3.38 3.24 20.09
C PRO A 23 4.63 2.34 20.08
N VAL A 24 5.71 2.90 19.54
CA VAL A 24 6.96 2.19 19.18
C VAL A 24 7.64 1.49 20.36
N ASN A 25 7.48 2.02 21.58
CA ASN A 25 8.16 1.50 22.76
C ASN A 25 7.56 0.23 23.37
N ILE A 26 6.37 -0.20 22.91
CA ILE A 26 5.58 -1.22 23.64
C ILE A 26 5.18 -2.40 22.74
N SER A 27 4.98 -2.18 21.43
CA SER A 27 4.36 -3.19 20.57
C SER A 27 5.32 -3.91 19.61
N PRO A 28 5.34 -5.25 19.57
CA PRO A 28 6.03 -6.00 18.52
C PRO A 28 5.24 -6.01 17.19
N TRP A 29 3.98 -5.54 17.18
CA TRP A 29 3.08 -5.65 16.05
C TRP A 29 3.14 -4.40 15.14
N LEU A 30 2.97 -4.60 13.83
CA LEU A 30 2.83 -3.48 12.88
C LEU A 30 1.51 -2.75 13.10
N PHE A 31 0.43 -3.52 13.26
CA PHE A 31 -0.90 -2.99 13.59
C PHE A 31 -1.24 -3.34 15.05
N CYS A 32 -1.40 -2.32 15.88
CA CYS A 32 -1.76 -2.46 17.28
C CYS A 32 -2.78 -1.40 17.69
N ASN A 33 -3.42 -1.63 18.84
CA ASN A 33 -4.25 -0.65 19.50
C ASN A 33 -3.38 0.41 20.20
N ARG A 34 -4.03 1.40 20.83
CA ARG A 34 -3.34 2.48 21.57
C ARG A 34 -2.45 2.00 22.73
N GLU A 35 -2.69 0.80 23.23
CA GLU A 35 -1.93 0.17 24.31
C GLU A 35 -0.75 -0.67 23.79
N GLY A 36 -0.58 -0.77 22.47
CA GLY A 36 0.45 -1.59 21.84
C GLY A 36 0.10 -3.09 21.77
N VAL A 37 -1.14 -3.47 22.04
CA VAL A 37 -1.62 -4.86 21.92
C VAL A 37 -2.10 -5.12 20.49
N GLY A 38 -1.81 -6.31 19.97
CA GLY A 38 -2.30 -6.74 18.64
C GLY A 38 -3.82 -6.85 18.61
N TYR A 39 -4.41 -6.75 17.41
CA TYR A 39 -5.87 -6.82 17.25
C TYR A 39 -6.46 -8.23 17.34
N ILE A 40 -5.63 -9.28 17.27
CA ILE A 40 -6.08 -10.67 17.33
C ILE A 40 -6.25 -11.07 18.80
N ASN A 41 -7.46 -11.49 19.14
CA ASN A 41 -7.73 -12.11 20.42
C ASN A 41 -7.36 -13.60 20.35
N GLU A 42 -6.24 -13.99 20.95
CA GLU A 42 -5.71 -15.36 20.91
C GLU A 42 -6.68 -16.43 21.43
N LYS A 43 -7.59 -16.08 22.35
CA LYS A 43 -8.57 -17.04 22.92
C LYS A 43 -9.71 -17.37 21.97
N THR A 44 -10.10 -16.41 21.13
CA THR A 44 -11.27 -16.53 20.24
C THR A 44 -10.89 -16.60 18.78
N GLY A 45 -9.63 -16.29 18.44
CA GLY A 45 -9.13 -16.13 17.07
C GLY A 45 -9.71 -14.92 16.33
N ARG A 46 -10.55 -14.09 16.98
CA ARG A 46 -11.25 -12.98 16.33
C ARG A 46 -10.46 -11.68 16.44
N ALA A 47 -10.67 -10.80 15.46
CA ALA A 47 -10.05 -9.47 15.41
C ALA A 47 -11.11 -8.36 15.47
N GLY A 48 -12.00 -8.39 16.47
CA GLY A 48 -13.14 -7.44 16.54
C GLY A 48 -12.71 -5.96 16.62
N GLY A 49 -11.55 -5.67 17.20
CA GLY A 49 -10.99 -4.31 17.19
C GLY A 49 -10.58 -3.84 15.78
N TRP A 50 -10.08 -4.75 14.95
CA TRP A 50 -9.75 -4.47 13.54
C TRP A 50 -11.01 -4.23 12.72
N GLU A 51 -12.04 -5.06 12.88
CA GLU A 51 -13.33 -4.89 12.21
C GLU A 51 -13.94 -3.52 12.50
N SER A 52 -13.90 -3.09 13.76
CA SER A 52 -14.39 -1.77 14.17
C SER A 52 -13.58 -0.63 13.56
N LEU A 53 -12.25 -0.77 13.50
CA LEU A 53 -11.36 0.21 12.87
C LEU A 53 -11.63 0.33 11.37
N TRP A 54 -11.78 -0.81 10.68
CA TRP A 54 -12.09 -0.85 9.25
C TRP A 54 -13.42 -0.18 8.93
N ARG A 55 -14.47 -0.47 9.72
CA ARG A 55 -15.77 0.17 9.56
C ARG A 55 -15.67 1.70 9.67
N ASN A 56 -15.03 2.21 10.72
CA ASN A 56 -14.85 3.65 10.90
C ASN A 56 -14.02 4.29 9.78
N PHE A 57 -13.01 3.57 9.25
CA PHE A 57 -12.24 4.01 8.10
C PHE A 57 -13.12 4.12 6.84
N MET A 58 -13.94 3.11 6.57
CA MET A 58 -14.84 3.11 5.41
C MET A 58 -15.90 4.20 5.51
N ASP A 59 -16.46 4.44 6.70
CA ASP A 59 -17.41 5.54 6.94
C ASP A 59 -16.78 6.89 6.59
N ARG A 60 -15.50 7.10 6.95
CA ARG A 60 -14.75 8.31 6.58
C ARG A 60 -14.46 8.38 5.09
N VAL A 61 -14.04 7.29 4.46
CA VAL A 61 -13.81 7.24 3.02
C VAL A 61 -15.07 7.59 2.24
N MET A 62 -16.23 7.06 2.65
CA MET A 62 -17.51 7.36 2.00
C MET A 62 -17.96 8.81 2.22
N THR A 63 -17.60 9.42 3.35
CA THR A 63 -17.94 10.81 3.67
C THR A 63 -17.01 11.81 2.99
N GLU A 64 -15.70 11.52 2.96
CA GLU A 64 -14.64 12.44 2.55
C GLU A 64 -14.26 12.27 1.06
N THR A 65 -14.65 11.17 0.42
CA THR A 65 -14.27 10.85 -0.96
C THR A 65 -15.48 10.54 -1.85
N LYS A 66 -15.21 10.16 -3.11
CA LYS A 66 -16.26 9.83 -4.11
C LYS A 66 -16.72 8.37 -4.03
N VAL A 67 -16.22 7.60 -3.07
CA VAL A 67 -16.59 6.18 -2.91
C VAL A 67 -18.03 6.10 -2.39
N THR A 68 -18.91 5.47 -3.16
CA THR A 68 -20.34 5.34 -2.82
C THR A 68 -20.72 3.99 -2.23
N VAL A 69 -19.89 2.96 -2.44
CA VAL A 69 -20.11 1.59 -1.97
C VAL A 69 -18.88 1.14 -1.19
N PRO A 70 -19.04 0.61 0.04
CA PRO A 70 -17.91 0.11 0.80
C PRO A 70 -17.35 -1.16 0.15
N PHE A 71 -16.04 -1.31 0.19
CA PHE A 71 -15.36 -2.53 -0.25
C PHE A 71 -14.85 -3.32 0.96
N ASN A 72 -14.91 -4.63 0.82
CA ASN A 72 -14.47 -5.59 1.83
C ASN A 72 -13.12 -6.21 1.42
N GLU A 73 -12.53 -6.97 2.34
CA GLU A 73 -11.26 -7.68 2.12
C GLU A 73 -11.31 -8.60 0.88
N HIS A 74 -12.47 -9.22 0.63
CA HIS A 74 -12.70 -10.04 -0.56
C HIS A 74 -12.55 -9.24 -1.85
N ASP A 75 -13.08 -8.01 -1.89
CA ASP A 75 -13.02 -7.15 -3.08
C ASP A 75 -11.59 -6.70 -3.36
N ILE A 76 -10.82 -6.41 -2.30
CA ILE A 76 -9.39 -6.08 -2.42
C ILE A 76 -8.63 -7.27 -3.02
N ARG A 77 -8.86 -8.49 -2.50
CA ARG A 77 -8.22 -9.70 -3.04
C ARG A 77 -8.61 -9.99 -4.48
N ALA A 78 -9.89 -9.85 -4.80
CA ALA A 78 -10.39 -10.05 -6.16
C ALA A 78 -9.76 -9.05 -7.14
N LYS A 79 -9.65 -7.77 -6.72
CA LYS A 79 -8.99 -6.74 -7.51
C LYS A 79 -7.51 -7.05 -7.73
N VAL A 80 -6.77 -7.41 -6.69
CA VAL A 80 -5.36 -7.79 -6.80
C VAL A 80 -5.17 -9.00 -7.72
N ALA A 81 -6.05 -10.01 -7.63
CA ALA A 81 -5.98 -11.19 -8.49
C ALA A 81 -6.20 -10.82 -9.98
N SER A 82 -7.23 -10.03 -10.27
CA SER A 82 -7.52 -9.56 -11.63
C SER A 82 -6.39 -8.68 -12.18
N ASP A 83 -5.85 -7.76 -11.38
CA ASP A 83 -4.74 -6.90 -11.80
C ASP A 83 -3.48 -7.72 -12.04
N ALA A 84 -3.22 -8.76 -11.25
CA ALA A 84 -2.07 -9.64 -11.41
C ALA A 84 -2.11 -10.52 -12.67
N GLU A 85 -3.28 -10.69 -13.30
CA GLU A 85 -3.40 -11.30 -14.63
C GLU A 85 -3.03 -10.31 -15.74
N SER A 86 -3.30 -9.02 -15.53
CA SER A 86 -2.95 -7.91 -16.45
C SER A 86 -1.51 -7.41 -16.32
N LEU A 87 -0.84 -7.72 -15.19
CA LEU A 87 0.60 -7.51 -14.98
C LEU A 87 1.37 -8.48 -15.88
N GLY A 88 1.40 -8.14 -17.17
CA GLY A 88 2.22 -8.79 -18.17
C GLY A 88 3.65 -8.91 -17.67
N THR A 89 4.26 -10.03 -18.04
CA THR A 89 5.66 -10.43 -17.83
C THR A 89 6.58 -9.27 -17.45
N PRO A 90 7.49 -9.41 -16.45
CA PRO A 90 8.38 -8.35 -15.97
C PRO A 90 9.05 -7.50 -17.06
N ALA A 91 9.21 -8.06 -18.26
CA ALA A 91 9.68 -7.43 -19.49
C ALA A 91 8.95 -6.14 -19.92
N HIS A 92 7.69 -5.91 -19.57
CA HIS A 92 6.96 -4.70 -20.01
C HIS A 92 7.11 -3.53 -19.03
N CYS A 93 7.19 -3.80 -17.72
CA CYS A 93 7.22 -2.77 -16.68
C CYS A 93 8.60 -2.08 -16.51
N TRP A 94 9.70 -2.72 -16.95
CA TRP A 94 11.03 -2.11 -16.84
C TRP A 94 11.32 -1.03 -17.90
N ARG A 95 10.54 -0.96 -19.01
CA ARG A 95 10.84 -0.05 -20.13
C ARG A 95 10.54 1.42 -19.80
N THR A 96 9.68 1.70 -18.84
CA THR A 96 9.29 3.07 -18.44
C THR A 96 10.11 3.64 -17.28
N LEU A 97 10.81 2.82 -16.50
CA LEU A 97 11.56 3.27 -15.32
C LEU A 97 13.08 3.44 -15.57
N THR A 98 13.60 3.02 -16.73
CA THR A 98 15.02 3.20 -17.10
C THR A 98 15.25 4.13 -18.30
N ALA A 99 14.20 4.76 -18.83
CA ALA A 99 14.33 5.81 -19.85
C ALA A 99 14.92 7.08 -19.20
N ARG A 100 16.24 7.09 -19.04
CA ARG A 100 17.04 8.32 -18.90
C ARG A 100 16.61 9.28 -20.01
N PRO A 101 16.15 10.51 -19.72
CA PRO A 101 15.87 11.47 -20.78
C PRO A 101 17.16 11.65 -21.62
N PRO A 102 17.06 11.70 -22.96
CA PRO A 102 18.23 11.96 -23.78
C PRO A 102 18.83 13.28 -23.30
N SER A 103 20.10 13.25 -22.92
CA SER A 103 20.86 14.43 -22.54
C SER A 103 20.81 15.40 -23.72
N ALA A 104 19.99 16.44 -23.60
CA ALA A 104 20.02 17.55 -24.53
C ALA A 104 21.38 18.23 -24.36
N SER A 105 22.22 18.10 -25.38
CA SER A 105 23.43 18.86 -25.60
C SER A 105 23.07 20.35 -25.56
N ILE A 106 23.54 21.07 -24.54
CA ILE A 106 23.61 22.52 -24.62
C ILE A 106 24.88 22.83 -25.41
N ASP A 107 24.72 22.95 -26.73
CA ASP A 107 25.70 23.61 -27.59
C ASP A 107 25.68 25.11 -27.25
N ALA A 108 26.51 25.51 -26.30
CA ALA A 108 26.86 26.91 -26.11
C ALA A 108 27.82 27.32 -27.23
N ARG A 109 27.27 27.88 -28.31
CA ARG A 109 28.04 28.70 -29.25
C ARG A 109 27.35 30.04 -29.52
N LEU A 110 28.07 31.08 -29.09
CA LEU A 110 28.21 32.42 -29.66
C LEU A 110 27.13 33.46 -29.32
N SER A 111 27.51 34.48 -28.54
CA SER A 111 27.91 35.81 -29.05
C SER A 111 28.11 36.82 -27.92
N GLY A 112 29.24 37.52 -27.92
CA GLY A 112 29.62 38.56 -26.97
C GLY A 112 31.13 38.66 -26.81
#